data_AF-A0A937EUR3-F1
#
_entry.id   AF-A0A937EUR3-F1
#
_cell.length_a   1.000
_cell.length_b   1.000
_cell.length_c   1.000
_cell.angle_alpha   90.00
_cell.angle_beta   90.00
_cell.angle_gamma   90.00
#
_symmetry.space_group_name_H-M   'P 1'
#
loop_
_entity.id
_entity.type
_entity.pdbx_description
1 polymer ?
#
loop_
_entity_poly.entity_id
_entity_poly.type
_entity_poly.pdbx_seq_one_letter_code
_entity_poly.pdbx_strand_id
1 'polypeptide(L)' 'MSLIHNVVQKALNSGYLTAATEAQLQRLFQKHCDLNDIEALMQLQQAVSSGEVKRLSQQDHDLYRS' A
#
# COMPACT_ATOMS: atom_id res chain seq x y z
N MET A 1 -10.46 -2.84 13.19
CA MET A 1 -10.13 -2.84 11.75
C MET A 1 -9.87 -1.42 11.33
N SER A 2 -8.60 -1.08 11.13
CA SER A 2 -8.19 0.25 10.69
C SER A 2 -8.26 0.37 9.16
N LEU A 3 -8.39 1.60 8.68
CA LEU A 3 -8.41 1.90 7.24
C LEU A 3 -7.06 1.57 6.58
N ILE A 4 -5.95 1.74 7.30
CA ILE A 4 -4.59 1.41 6.82
C ILE A 4 -4.47 -0.09 6.57
N HIS A 5 -4.90 -0.92 7.51
CA HIS A 5 -4.84 -2.38 7.37
C HIS A 5 -5.62 -2.87 6.15
N ASN A 6 -6.82 -2.32 5.88
CA ASN A 6 -7.58 -2.66 4.67
C ASN A 6 -6.86 -2.27 3.38
N VAL A 7 -6.23 -1.09 3.36
CA VAL A 7 -5.50 -0.60 2.18
C VAL A 7 -4.24 -1.42 1.93
N VAL A 8 -3.50 -1.77 2.98
CA VAL A 8 -2.35 -2.68 2.94
C VAL A 8 -2.75 -4.04 2.41
N GLN A 9 -3.79 -4.66 2.97
CA GLN A 9 -4.27 -5.98 2.54
C GLN A 9 -4.71 -5.97 1.08
N LYS A 10 -5.33 -4.89 0.61
CA LYS A 10 -5.69 -4.75 -0.80
C LYS A 10 -4.47 -4.68 -1.72
N ALA A 11 -3.39 -4.02 -1.29
CA ALA A 11 -2.13 -3.94 -2.04
C ALA A 11 -1.36 -5.28 -2.04
N LEU A 12 -1.37 -5.99 -0.92
CA LEU A 12 -0.81 -7.34 -0.81
C LEU A 12 -1.58 -8.32 -1.70
N ASN A 13 -2.91 -8.30 -1.65
CA ASN A 13 -3.75 -9.18 -2.47
C ASN A 13 -3.68 -8.86 -3.97
N SER A 14 -3.51 -7.58 -4.34
CA SER A 14 -3.32 -7.22 -5.75
C SER A 14 -1.91 -7.55 -6.24
N GLY A 15 -0.91 -7.64 -5.35
CA GLY A 15 0.50 -7.72 -5.73
C GLY A 15 1.03 -6.40 -6.29
N TYR A 16 0.29 -5.29 -6.13
CA TYR A 16 0.66 -3.99 -6.68
C TYR A 16 0.45 -2.87 -5.67
N LEU A 17 1.52 -2.11 -5.44
CA LEU A 17 1.48 -0.90 -4.64
C LEU A 17 1.49 0.31 -5.58
N THR A 18 0.33 0.94 -5.76
CA THR A 18 0.20 2.13 -6.62
C THR A 18 0.52 3.41 -5.85
N ALA A 19 0.95 4.46 -6.56
CA ALA A 19 1.13 5.79 -5.98
C ALA A 19 -0.15 6.34 -5.31
N ALA A 20 -1.34 5.99 -5.82
CA ALA A 20 -2.62 6.37 -5.21
C ALA A 20 -2.82 5.69 -3.85
N THR A 21 -2.48 4.40 -3.76
CA THR A 21 -2.50 3.62 -2.53
C THR A 21 -1.51 4.17 -1.50
N GLU A 22 -0.28 4.51 -1.92
CA GLU A 22 0.71 5.14 -1.05
C GLU A 22 0.26 6.51 -0.55
N ALA A 23 -0.28 7.36 -1.43
CA ALA A 23 -0.81 8.66 -1.04
C ALA A 23 -1.98 8.53 -0.05
N GLN A 24 -2.83 7.51 -0.22
CA GLN A 24 -3.90 7.20 0.72
C GLN A 24 -3.35 6.73 2.07
N LEU A 25 -2.37 5.83 2.08
CA LEU A 25 -1.71 5.37 3.31
C LEU A 25 -1.04 6.54 4.04
N GLN A 26 -0.36 7.43 3.33
CA GLN A 26 0.28 8.60 3.92
C GLN A 26 -0.72 9.56 4.57
N ARG A 27 -1.86 9.82 3.92
CA ARG A 27 -2.95 10.63 4.50
C ARG A 27 -3.57 9.99 5.74
N LEU A 28 -3.74 8.67 5.73
CA LEU A 28 -4.27 7.93 6.87
C LEU A 28 -3.27 7.96 8.03
N PHE A 29 -1.99 7.72 7.75
CA PHE A 29 -0.90 7.76 8.72
C PHE A 29 -0.79 9.12 9.42
N GLN A 30 -0.97 10.22 8.68
CA GLN A 30 -0.98 11.58 9.24
C GLN A 30 -2.19 11.87 10.14
N LYS A 31 -3.29 11.12 9.97
CA LYS A 31 -4.55 11.38 10.67
C LYS A 31 -4.66 10.59 11.97
N HIS A 32 -4.38 9.29 11.91
CA HIS A 32 -4.36 8.39 13.05
C HIS A 32 -3.65 7.10 12.63
N CYS A 33 -2.62 6.70 13.37
CA CYS A 33 -1.86 5.49 13.11
C CYS A 33 -1.63 4.76 14.42
N ASP A 34 -2.15 3.53 14.50
CA ASP A 34 -1.95 2.66 15.66
C ASP A 34 -0.84 1.65 15.42
N LEU A 35 -0.39 0.95 16.47
CA LEU A 35 0.65 -0.07 16.35
C LEU A 35 0.31 -1.14 15.30
N ASN A 36 -0.96 -1.56 15.22
CA ASN A 36 -1.47 -2.50 14.23
C ASN A 36 -1.33 -1.99 12.78
N ASP A 37 -1.39 -0.67 12.59
CA ASP A 37 -1.20 -0.04 11.28
C ASP A 37 0.26 -0.07 10.86
N ILE A 38 1.16 0.16 11.82
CA ILE A 38 2.61 0.07 11.62
C ILE A 38 3.01 -1.36 11.25
N GLU A 39 2.47 -2.38 11.94
CA GLU A 39 2.70 -3.78 11.61
C GLU A 39 2.22 -4.13 10.18
N ALA A 40 1.05 -3.66 9.78
CA ALA A 40 0.54 -3.84 8.43
C ALA A 40 1.46 -3.16 7.38
N LEU A 41 1.90 -1.94 7.66
CA LEU A 41 2.83 -1.22 6.78
C LEU A 41 4.18 -1.92 6.67
N MET A 42 4.69 -2.50 7.76
CA MET A 42 5.93 -3.31 7.74
C MET A 42 5.77 -4.54 6.86
N GLN A 43 4.63 -5.25 6.94
CA GLN A 43 4.34 -6.38 6.05
C GLN A 43 4.30 -5.95 4.58
N LEU A 44 3.68 -4.81 4.28
CA LEU A 44 3.66 -4.25 2.92
C LEU A 44 5.07 -3.94 2.42
N GLN A 45 5.90 -3.30 3.25
CA GLN A 45 7.28 -3.01 2.87
C GLN A 45 8.09 -4.28 2.65
N GLN A 46 7.94 -5.29 3.51
CA GLN A 46 8.59 -6.58 3.34
C GLN A 46 8.18 -7.21 2.00
N ALA A 47 6.89 -7.25 1.68
CA ALA A 47 6.41 -7.82 0.42
C ALA A 47 6.94 -7.06 -0.80
N VAL A 48 7.07 -5.73 -0.73
CA VAL A 48 7.70 -4.92 -1.78
C VAL A 48 9.19 -5.24 -1.91
N SER A 49 9.92 -5.29 -0.80
CA SER A 49 11.35 -5.64 -0.79
C SER A 49 11.62 -7.07 -1.25
N SER A 50 10.68 -7.98 -1.01
CA SER A 50 10.74 -9.38 -1.45
C SER A 50 10.39 -9.55 -2.92
N GLY A 51 9.82 -8.51 -3.56
CA GLY A 51 9.35 -8.54 -4.94
C GLY A 51 7.97 -9.19 -5.12
N GLU A 52 7.29 -9.55 -4.03
CA GLU A 52 5.90 -10.06 -4.05
C GLU A 52 4.90 -8.97 -4.45
N VAL A 53 5.21 -7.72 -4.09
CA VAL A 53 4.42 -6.54 -4.47
C VAL A 53 5.27 -5.64 -5.36
N LYS A 54 4.81 -5.41 -6.59
CA LYS A 54 5.43 -4.44 -7.48
C LYS A 54 4.93 -3.04 -7.15
N ARG A 55 5.86 -2.15 -6.82
CA ARG A 55 5.57 -0.73 -6.68
C ARG A 55 5.40 -0.11 -8.07
N LEU A 56 4.16 0.22 -8.41
CA LEU A 56 3.85 0.91 -9.64
C LEU A 56 4.11 2.40 -9.44
N SER A 57 5.15 2.89 -10.11
CA SER A 57 5.41 4.31 -10.33
C SER A 57 4.19 4.95 -11.01
N GLN A 58 3.99 6.27 -10.86
CA GLN A 58 2.94 7.01 -11.58
C GLN A 58 2.90 6.73 -13.09
N GLN A 59 4.02 6.32 -13.68
CA GLN A 59 4.13 5.94 -15.10
C GLN A 59 3.46 4.60 -15.45
N ASP A 60 3.28 3.68 -14.50
CA ASP A 60 2.60 2.39 -14.72
C ASP A 60 1.07 2.50 -14.61
N HIS A 61 0.56 3.58 -14.01
CA HIS A 61 -0.89 3.74 -13.78
C HIS A 61 -1.66 3.92 -15.10
N ASP A 62 -1.00 4.38 -16.16
CA ASP A 62 -1.59 4.56 -17.48
C ASP A 62 -1.79 3.25 -18.26
N LEU A 63 -1.17 2.13 -17.86
CA LEU A 63 -1.33 0.84 -18.55
C LEU A 63 -2.56 0.03 -18.09
N TYR A 64 -3.19 0.39 -16.97
CA TYR A 64 -4.38 -0.31 -16.46
C TYR A 64 -5.69 0.48 -16.69
N ARG A 65 -5.63 1.61 -17.41
CA ARG A 65 -6.78 2.48 -17.72
C ARG A 65 -7.31 2.33 -19.14
N SER A 66 -6.84 1.34 -19.92
CA SER A 66 -7.31 1.05 -21.27
C SER A 66 -8.26 -0.14 -21.32
#